data_AF-A0A9X0QAP2-F1
#
_entry.id   AF-A0A9X0QAP2-F1
#
_cell.length_a   1.000
_cell.length_b   1.000
_cell.length_c   1.000
_cell.angle_alpha   90.00
_cell.angle_beta   90.00
_cell.angle_gamma   90.00
#
_symmetry.space_group_name_H-M   'P 1'
#
loop_
_entity.id
_entity.type
_entity.pdbx_description
1 polymer ?
#
loop_
_entity_poly.entity_id
_entity_poly.type
_entity_poly.pdbx_seq_one_letter_code
_entity_poly.pdbx_strand_id
1 'polypeptide(L)' 'MATVNQYVTNVGTLVVDIDDGKTKQLLWRGAAKGTLSDKPDKNSQKIDKAVTKMFKQYPPSGK' A
#
# COMPACT_ATOMS: atom_id res chain seq x y z
N MET A 1 32.15 -25.61 -10.07
CA MET A 1 31.51 -24.37 -10.57
C MET A 1 30.29 -24.10 -9.69
N ALA A 2 30.09 -22.86 -9.24
CA ALA A 2 28.93 -22.52 -8.42
C ALA A 2 27.88 -21.80 -9.27
N THR A 3 26.61 -22.15 -9.08
CA THR A 3 25.48 -21.50 -9.78
C THR A 3 24.93 -20.38 -8.91
N VAL A 4 24.84 -19.17 -9.46
CA VAL A 4 24.20 -18.02 -8.80
C VAL A 4 22.86 -17.76 -9.48
N ASN A 5 21.78 -17.79 -8.70
CA ASN A 5 20.43 -17.45 -9.19
C ASN A 5 20.10 -16.01 -8.78
N GLN A 6 19.68 -15.18 -9.73
CA GLN A 6 19.21 -13.82 -9.47
C GLN A 6 17.69 -13.75 -9.63
N TYR A 7 17.01 -13.11 -8.68
CA TYR A 7 15.57 -12.88 -8.71
C TYR A 7 15.30 -11.38 -8.74
N VAL A 8 14.60 -10.91 -9.77
CA VAL A 8 14.11 -9.52 -9.83
C VAL A 8 12.79 -9.45 -9.08
N THR A 9 12.74 -8.67 -8.01
CA THR A 9 11.52 -8.45 -7.23
C THR A 9 11.07 -7.01 -7.37
N ASN A 10 9.96 -6.80 -8.06
CA ASN A 10 9.33 -5.48 -8.16
C ASN A 10 8.59 -5.18 -6.86
N VAL A 11 8.78 -3.99 -6.30
CA VAL A 11 8.14 -3.58 -5.05
C VAL A 11 7.38 -2.28 -5.28
N GLY A 12 6.08 -2.30 -4.99
CA GLY A 12 5.21 -1.13 -5.06
C GLY A 12 4.92 -0.56 -3.67
N THR A 13 4.67 0.75 -3.62
CA THR A 13 4.15 1.44 -2.43
C THR A 13 2.86 2.14 -2.81
N LEU A 14 1.82 1.95 -2.01
CA LEU A 14 0.54 2.64 -2.10
C LEU A 14 0.43 3.62 -0.93
N VAL A 15 0.15 4.88 -1.23
CA VAL A 15 -0.11 5.93 -0.24
C VAL A 15 -1.52 6.45 -0.47
N VAL A 16 -2.29 6.61 0.59
CA VAL A 16 -3.64 7.18 0.57
C VAL A 16 -3.70 8.34 1.53
N ASP A 17 -4.09 9.50 1.03
CA ASP A 17 -4.23 10.74 1.77
C ASP A 17 -5.69 11.15 1.85
N ILE A 18 -6.10 11.58 3.04
CA ILE A 18 -7.43 12.13 3.29
C ILE A 18 -7.21 13.56 3.78
N ASP A 19 -7.65 14.52 2.98
CA ASP A 19 -7.49 15.96 3.23
C ASP A 19 -8.84 16.64 3.47
N ASP A 20 -8.82 17.72 4.25
CA ASP A 20 -9.96 18.62 4.38
C ASP A 20 -10.20 19.37 3.06
N GLY A 21 -11.39 19.21 2.48
CA GLY A 21 -11.69 19.76 1.15
C GLY A 21 -11.61 21.30 1.05
N LYS A 22 -11.80 22.01 2.18
CA LYS A 22 -11.84 23.48 2.25
C LYS A 22 -10.47 24.07 2.55
N THR A 23 -9.80 23.55 3.58
CA THR A 23 -8.53 24.05 4.09
C THR A 23 -7.32 23.38 3.47
N LYS A 24 -7.52 22.27 2.74
CA LYS A 24 -6.46 21.43 2.16
C LYS A 24 -5.48 20.87 3.20
N GLN A 25 -5.90 20.78 4.46
CA GLN A 25 -5.10 20.20 5.52
C GLN A 25 -5.19 18.68 5.50
N LEU A 26 -4.04 18.01 5.63
CA LEU A 26 -3.96 16.55 5.73
C LEU A 26 -4.56 16.08 7.06
N LEU A 27 -5.65 15.33 6.99
CA LEU A 27 -6.34 14.77 8.16
C LEU A 27 -5.82 13.38 8.51
N TRP A 28 -5.44 12.61 7.50
CA TRP A 28 -4.91 11.26 7.69
C TRP A 28 -4.12 10.79 6.47
N ARG A 29 -3.10 9.97 6.73
CA ARG A 29 -2.31 9.29 5.70
C ARG A 29 -2.10 7.83 6.08
N GLY A 30 -2.42 6.94 5.15
CA GLY A 30 -2.09 5.52 5.21
C GLY A 30 -1.06 5.15 4.15
N ALA A 31 -0.17 4.21 4.47
CA ALA A 31 0.81 3.68 3.53
C ALA A 31 0.92 2.16 3.61
N ALA A 32 1.07 1.51 2.46
CA ALA A 32 1.30 0.08 2.34
C ALA A 32 2.39 -0.20 1.31
N LYS A 33 3.28 -1.16 1.58
CA LYS A 33 4.34 -1.60 0.67
C LYS A 33 4.21 -3.10 0.43
N GLY A 34 4.43 -3.53 -0.80
CA GLY A 34 4.30 -4.95 -1.16
C GLY A 34 5.02 -5.31 -2.44
N THR A 35 5.37 -6.59 -2.59
CA THR A 35 5.94 -7.12 -3.83
C THR A 35 4.87 -7.26 -4.89
N LEU A 36 5.21 -6.88 -6.12
CA LEU A 36 4.36 -7.01 -7.30
C LEU A 36 4.66 -8.34 -7.98
N SER A 37 3.62 -8.95 -8.53
CA SER A 37 3.68 -10.14 -9.38
C SER A 37 3.43 -9.71 -10.83
N ASP A 38 3.89 -10.51 -11.80
CA ASP A 38 3.54 -10.29 -13.21
C ASP A 38 2.07 -10.62 -13.54
N LYS A 39 1.28 -11.05 -12.55
CA LYS A 39 -0.15 -11.37 -12.67
C LYS A 39 -0.98 -10.22 -12.09
N PRO A 40 -1.68 -9.44 -12.94
CA PRO A 40 -2.50 -8.31 -12.50
C PRO A 40 -3.52 -8.68 -11.42
N ASP A 41 -4.25 -9.80 -11.59
CA ASP A 41 -5.26 -10.24 -10.62
C ASP A 41 -4.71 -10.46 -9.21
N LYS A 42 -3.49 -11.00 -9.10
CA LYS A 42 -2.82 -11.19 -7.81
C LYS A 42 -2.45 -9.85 -7.18
N ASN A 43 -2.07 -8.86 -7.99
CA ASN A 43 -1.76 -7.52 -7.50
C ASN A 43 -3.02 -6.80 -7.04
N SER A 44 -4.14 -6.90 -7.77
CA SER A 44 -5.43 -6.35 -7.36
C SER A 44 -5.87 -6.91 -6.01
N GLN A 45 -5.83 -8.25 -5.84
CA GLN A 45 -6.13 -8.87 -4.54
C GLN A 45 -5.19 -8.44 -3.40
N LYS A 46 -3.91 -8.20 -3.69
CA LYS A 46 -2.96 -7.68 -2.70
C LYS A 46 -3.30 -6.25 -2.31
N ILE A 47 -3.66 -5.41 -3.28
CA ILE A 47 -4.09 -4.02 -3.06
C ILE A 47 -5.34 -4.00 -2.19
N ASP A 48 -6.36 -4.78 -2.52
CA ASP A 48 -7.62 -4.84 -1.74
C ASP A 48 -7.36 -5.23 -0.28
N LYS A 49 -6.52 -6.23 -0.05
CA LYS A 49 -6.11 -6.65 1.31
C LYS A 49 -5.31 -5.57 2.02
N ALA A 50 -4.40 -4.91 1.31
CA ALA A 50 -3.57 -3.84 1.86
C ALA A 50 -4.42 -2.64 2.28
N VAL A 51 -5.34 -2.20 1.41
CA VAL A 51 -6.30 -1.12 1.69
C VAL A 51 -7.21 -1.51 2.86
N THR A 52 -7.80 -2.70 2.83
CA THR A 52 -8.65 -3.20 3.94
C THR A 52 -7.89 -3.15 5.26
N LYS A 53 -6.61 -3.58 5.29
CA LYS A 53 -5.78 -3.53 6.50
C LYS A 53 -5.46 -2.10 6.93
N MET A 54 -5.12 -1.24 5.97
CA MET A 54 -4.78 0.16 6.19
C MET A 54 -5.92 0.92 6.88
N PHE A 55 -7.15 0.71 6.40
CA PHE A 55 -8.33 1.39 6.92
C PHE A 55 -8.87 0.82 8.24
N LYS A 56 -8.36 -0.30 8.77
CA LYS A 56 -8.75 -0.80 10.11
C LYS A 56 -8.41 0.18 11.23
N GLN A 57 -7.41 1.04 11.02
CA GLN A 57 -6.97 2.05 11.98
C GLN A 57 -7.54 3.44 11.65
N TYR A 58 -8.42 3.53 10.65
CA TYR A 58 -9.10 4.74 10.25
C TYR A 58 -10.58 4.72 10.70
N PRO A 59 -11.15 5.84 11.14
CA PRO A 59 -10.46 7.09 11.45
C PRO A 59 -9.50 6.91 12.64
N PRO A 60 -8.36 7.61 12.68
CA PRO A 60 -7.53 7.62 13.86
C PRO A 60 -8.41 8.15 15.00
N SER A 61 -8.56 7.36 16.07
CA SER A 61 -9.30 7.81 17.24
C SER A 61 -8.61 9.07 17.76
N GLY A 62 -9.32 10.20 17.64
CA GLY A 62 -8.86 11.47 18.18
C GLY A 62 -8.57 11.31 19.67
N LYS A 63 -7.45 11.86 20.12
CA LYS A 63 -7.33 12.27 21.51
C LYS A 63 -8.07 13.58 21.70
#